data_AF-A0A821RE72-F1
#
_entry.id   AF-A0A821RE72-F1
#
_cell.length_a   1.000
_cell.length_b   1.000
_cell.length_c   1.000
_cell.angle_alpha   90.00
_cell.angle_beta   90.00
_cell.angle_gamma   90.00
#
_symmetry.space_group_name_H-M   'P 1'
#
loop_
_entity.id
_entity.type
_entity.pdbx_description
1 polymer ?
#
loop_
_entity_poly.entity_id
_entity_poly.type
_entity_poly.pdbx_seq_one_letter_code
_entity_poly.pdbx_strand_id
1 'polypeptide(L)'
;TVELEQPADPANFDSDARTIQQAGQVWFPDSAFKTAQAINDFKRENLPLMIFANWRGFSGGMKDMYDQIIKFGAYIVDALRTYNQPVFIYIPPNGELRGGAWVVVDPTINLRCMEMYADRMSRGGVLEPEGTVEIKYRTKDLIRTIHRLDHICRELVTNISLCTTTTNTMKEDLERQLVEREKHLLPMYQQAAVMFCDLHDTPGRMLEKGVIREILDWRTSREFFYWRLKRRLEEDNAIKTILTANPSLDYHDGLNYLQQWFSEDKQDD
;
A
#
# COMPACT_ATOMS: atom_id res chain seq x y z
N THR A 1 -16.08 -4.14 9.28
CA THR A 1 -16.43 -2.84 9.88
C THR A 1 -16.41 -3.00 11.39
N VAL A 2 -16.03 -1.95 12.10
CA VAL A 2 -16.02 -1.91 13.57
C VAL A 2 -17.12 -0.94 13.99
N GLU A 3 -17.86 -1.28 15.04
CA GLU A 3 -18.86 -0.40 15.63
C GLU A 3 -18.29 0.21 16.91
N LEU A 4 -18.21 1.54 16.94
CA LEU A 4 -17.75 2.31 18.08
C LEU A 4 -18.98 2.93 18.76
N GLU A 5 -19.25 2.53 20.00
CA GLU A 5 -20.29 3.13 20.82
C GLU A 5 -19.74 4.37 21.52
N GLN A 6 -20.20 5.54 21.09
CA GLN A 6 -19.91 6.80 21.75
C GLN A 6 -20.99 7.04 22.84
N PRO A 7 -20.60 7.12 24.12
CA PRO A 7 -21.55 7.36 25.19
C PRO A 7 -22.15 8.77 25.08
N ALA A 8 -23.38 8.91 25.57
CA ALA A 8 -23.99 10.21 25.78
C ALA A 8 -23.16 11.02 26.79
N ASP A 9 -23.00 12.32 26.54
CA ASP A 9 -22.40 13.23 27.53
C ASP A 9 -23.43 13.52 28.64
N PRO A 10 -23.20 13.07 29.89
CA PRO A 10 -24.15 13.28 30.99
C PRO A 10 -24.37 14.77 31.32
N ALA A 11 -23.47 15.66 30.91
CA ALA A 11 -23.56 17.09 31.15
C ALA A 11 -24.38 17.84 30.09
N ASN A 12 -24.75 17.19 28.97
CA ASN A 12 -25.48 17.81 27.88
C ASN A 12 -26.79 17.06 27.60
N PHE A 13 -27.92 17.72 27.88
CA PHE A 13 -29.25 17.14 27.69
C PHE A 13 -29.59 16.81 26.23
N ASP A 14 -28.96 17.47 25.26
CA ASP A 14 -29.15 17.19 23.82
C ASP A 14 -28.22 16.07 23.32
N SER A 15 -27.38 15.50 24.19
CA SER A 15 -26.46 14.43 23.81
C SER A 15 -27.09 13.06 23.99
N ASP A 16 -27.27 12.36 22.88
CA ASP A 16 -27.62 10.94 22.87
C ASP A 16 -26.39 10.06 22.62
N ALA A 17 -26.48 8.80 23.06
CA ALA A 17 -25.49 7.78 22.72
C ALA A 17 -25.55 7.51 21.21
N ARG A 18 -24.38 7.37 20.57
CA ARG A 18 -24.27 7.20 19.11
C ARG A 18 -23.40 6.01 18.78
N THR A 19 -23.86 5.18 17.85
CA THR A 19 -23.04 4.11 17.27
C THR A 19 -22.43 4.61 15.97
N ILE A 20 -21.10 4.69 15.94
CA ILE A 20 -20.32 5.14 14.77
C ILE A 20 -19.75 3.90 14.09
N GLN A 21 -20.04 3.73 12.80
CA GLN A 21 -19.45 2.67 11.99
C GLN A 21 -18.11 3.12 11.40
N GLN A 22 -17.07 2.36 11.68
CA GLN A 22 -15.73 2.55 11.14
C GLN A 22 -15.41 1.45 10.12
N ALA A 23 -14.91 1.84 8.95
CA ALA A 23 -14.47 0.90 7.93
C ALA A 23 -13.24 0.11 8.42
N GLY A 24 -13.16 -1.17 8.05
CA GLY A 24 -11.93 -1.94 8.26
C GLY A 24 -10.82 -1.43 7.33
N GLN A 25 -9.56 -1.71 7.66
CA GLN A 25 -8.39 -1.33 6.84
C GLN A 25 -8.27 0.19 6.60
N VAL A 26 -8.85 1.04 7.46
CA VAL A 26 -8.74 2.49 7.36
C VAL A 26 -8.22 3.03 8.67
N TRP A 27 -7.27 3.98 8.59
CA TRP A 27 -6.90 4.76 9.76
C TRP A 27 -7.90 5.89 9.98
N PHE A 28 -8.48 5.91 11.17
CA PHE A 28 -9.26 6.98 11.78
C PHE A 28 -8.41 7.74 12.83
N PRO A 29 -8.83 8.92 13.30
CA PRO A 29 -8.06 9.71 14.28
C PRO A 29 -7.64 8.91 15.52
N ASP A 30 -8.55 8.13 16.08
CA ASP A 30 -8.34 7.25 17.23
C ASP A 30 -7.31 6.15 16.96
N SER A 31 -7.44 5.44 15.84
CA SER A 31 -6.56 4.34 15.46
C SER A 31 -5.17 4.82 15.05
N ALA A 32 -5.06 5.98 14.39
CA ALA A 32 -3.78 6.61 14.06
C ALA A 32 -3.05 7.04 15.33
N PHE A 33 -3.77 7.70 16.25
CA PHE A 33 -3.22 8.09 17.55
C PHE A 33 -2.77 6.87 18.36
N LYS A 34 -3.61 5.84 18.45
CA LYS A 34 -3.29 4.58 19.14
C LYS A 34 -2.06 3.90 18.54
N THR A 35 -1.93 3.91 17.21
CA THR A 35 -0.78 3.35 16.51
C THR A 35 0.50 4.11 16.87
N ALA A 36 0.49 5.44 16.77
CA ALA A 36 1.64 6.26 17.13
C ALA A 36 2.04 6.11 18.61
N GLN A 37 1.05 6.03 19.51
CA GLN A 37 1.27 5.83 20.93
C GLN A 37 1.92 4.46 21.22
N ALA A 38 1.39 3.38 20.63
CA ALA A 38 1.96 2.04 20.80
C ALA A 38 3.42 1.96 20.31
N ILE A 39 3.73 2.61 19.17
CA ILE A 39 5.11 2.68 18.67
C ILE A 39 6.01 3.41 19.67
N ASN A 40 5.56 4.53 20.23
CA ASN A 40 6.34 5.26 21.24
C ASN A 40 6.55 4.47 22.53
N ASP A 41 5.55 3.69 22.96
CA ASP A 41 5.65 2.87 24.17
C ASP A 41 6.63 1.69 23.96
N PHE A 42 6.49 0.95 22.85
CA PHE A 42 7.44 -0.13 22.51
C PHE A 42 8.87 0.37 22.30
N LYS A 43 9.03 1.58 21.77
CA LYS A 43 10.33 2.23 21.67
C LYS A 43 10.95 2.45 23.06
N ARG A 44 10.18 2.95 24.03
CA ARG A 44 10.66 3.17 25.41
C ARG A 44 11.03 1.86 26.10
N GLU A 45 10.33 0.79 25.78
CA GLU A 45 10.60 -0.56 26.26
C GLU A 45 11.77 -1.24 25.52
N ASN A 46 12.35 -0.58 24.51
CA ASN A 46 13.41 -1.12 23.65
C ASN A 46 13.03 -2.44 22.97
N LEU A 47 11.77 -2.59 22.57
CA LEU A 47 11.27 -3.79 21.90
C LEU A 47 11.43 -3.70 20.38
N PRO A 48 11.69 -4.81 19.67
CA PRO A 48 11.49 -4.86 18.23
C PRO A 48 9.99 -4.72 17.90
N LEU A 49 9.69 -4.14 16.74
CA LEU A 49 8.32 -3.90 16.29
C LEU A 49 8.00 -4.72 15.05
N MET A 50 6.84 -5.38 15.04
CA MET A 50 6.30 -6.04 13.86
C MET A 50 4.92 -5.48 13.53
N ILE A 51 4.78 -4.90 12.34
CA ILE A 51 3.55 -4.30 11.83
C ILE A 51 3.00 -5.18 10.72
N PHE A 52 1.86 -5.83 10.97
CA PHE A 52 1.08 -6.49 9.92
C PHE A 52 0.24 -5.44 9.19
N ALA A 53 0.79 -4.90 8.10
CA ALA A 53 0.24 -3.76 7.40
C ALA A 53 -0.93 -4.17 6.51
N ASN A 54 -2.11 -3.61 6.75
CA ASN A 54 -3.30 -3.86 5.95
C ASN A 54 -4.23 -2.64 5.96
N TRP A 55 -3.86 -1.60 5.21
CA TRP A 55 -4.57 -0.33 5.15
C TRP A 55 -4.77 0.19 3.72
N ARG A 56 -6.02 0.54 3.42
CA ARG A 56 -6.45 1.24 2.20
C ARG A 56 -6.13 2.75 2.23
N GLY A 57 -5.85 3.30 3.41
CA GLY A 57 -5.49 4.70 3.58
C GLY A 57 -5.93 5.28 4.91
N PHE A 58 -5.86 6.60 5.00
CA PHE A 58 -6.47 7.39 6.07
C PHE A 58 -7.90 7.79 5.68
N SER A 59 -8.78 7.94 6.67
CA SER A 59 -10.12 8.47 6.44
C SER A 59 -10.04 9.90 5.91
N GLY A 60 -10.61 10.13 4.73
CA GLY A 60 -10.70 11.45 4.10
C GLY A 60 -12.01 12.20 4.41
N GLY A 61 -12.83 11.70 5.33
CA GLY A 61 -14.12 12.31 5.66
C GLY A 61 -13.97 13.68 6.32
N MET A 62 -14.91 14.60 6.06
CA MET A 62 -14.88 15.97 6.62
C MET A 62 -14.75 15.98 8.15
N LYS A 63 -15.47 15.07 8.83
CA LYS A 63 -15.40 14.92 10.29
C LYS A 63 -14.01 14.49 10.75
N ASP A 64 -13.44 13.44 10.17
CA ASP A 64 -12.14 12.92 10.59
C ASP A 64 -10.99 13.90 10.31
N MET A 65 -11.13 14.67 9.23
CA MET A 65 -10.23 15.78 8.91
C MET A 65 -10.32 16.91 9.94
N TYR A 66 -11.54 17.27 10.36
CA TYR A 66 -11.76 18.21 11.46
C TYR A 66 -11.21 17.69 12.79
N ASP A 67 -11.38 16.40 13.05
CA ASP A 67 -10.84 15.67 14.19
C ASP A 67 -9.33 15.39 14.06
N GLN A 68 -8.65 16.10 13.16
CA GLN A 68 -7.19 16.26 13.10
C GLN A 68 -6.42 14.98 12.73
N ILE A 69 -7.03 14.09 11.93
CA ILE A 69 -6.38 12.86 11.46
C ILE A 69 -4.97 13.06 10.87
N ILE A 70 -4.75 14.16 10.14
CA ILE A 70 -3.45 14.49 9.55
C ILE A 70 -2.36 14.64 10.62
N LYS A 71 -2.69 15.23 11.78
CA LYS A 71 -1.73 15.39 12.89
C LYS A 71 -1.32 14.03 13.44
N PHE A 72 -2.27 13.13 13.61
CA PHE A 72 -2.00 11.78 14.11
C PHE A 72 -1.23 10.93 13.10
N GLY A 73 -1.49 11.11 11.80
CA GLY A 73 -0.67 10.49 10.75
C GLY A 73 0.81 10.94 10.82
N ALA A 74 1.06 12.21 11.08
CA ALA A 74 2.43 12.73 11.26
C ALA A 74 3.12 12.12 12.50
N TYR A 75 2.39 11.88 13.60
CA TYR A 75 2.95 11.25 14.79
C TYR A 75 3.44 9.82 14.55
N ILE A 76 2.84 9.07 13.62
CA ILE A 76 3.32 7.74 13.22
C ILE A 76 4.72 7.87 12.61
N VAL A 77 4.91 8.85 11.70
CA VAL A 77 6.20 9.13 11.07
C VAL A 77 7.24 9.53 12.11
N ASP A 78 6.90 10.44 13.03
CA ASP A 78 7.80 10.87 14.10
C ASP A 78 8.22 9.71 15.02
N ALA A 79 7.27 8.83 15.36
CA ALA A 79 7.53 7.67 16.20
C ALA A 79 8.48 6.67 15.51
N LEU A 80 8.26 6.38 14.22
CA LEU A 80 9.11 5.46 13.43
C LEU A 80 10.49 6.03 13.10
N ARG A 81 10.56 7.33 12.78
CA ARG A 81 11.82 8.03 12.49
C ARG A 81 12.78 7.96 13.67
N THR A 82 12.24 8.07 14.88
CA THR A 82 13.04 8.08 16.10
C THR A 82 13.16 6.69 16.73
N TYR A 83 12.70 5.62 16.08
CA TYR A 83 12.77 4.25 16.59
C TYR A 83 14.19 3.67 16.49
N ASN A 84 14.63 2.90 17.48
CA ASN A 84 16.02 2.45 17.60
C ASN A 84 16.20 0.93 17.44
N GLN A 85 15.11 0.17 17.46
CA GLN A 85 15.13 -1.30 17.36
C GLN A 85 14.63 -1.76 15.97
N PRO A 86 14.86 -3.03 15.58
CA PRO A 86 14.38 -3.53 14.30
C PRO A 86 12.85 -3.40 14.17
N VAL A 87 12.41 -2.87 13.03
CA VAL A 87 10.98 -2.73 12.67
C VAL A 87 10.73 -3.53 11.40
N PHE A 88 9.83 -4.51 11.50
CA PHE A 88 9.38 -5.30 10.36
C PHE A 88 7.98 -4.88 9.94
N ILE A 89 7.82 -4.48 8.69
CA ILE A 89 6.52 -4.24 8.09
C ILE A 89 6.24 -5.39 7.15
N TYR A 90 5.11 -6.07 7.35
CA TYR A 90 4.72 -7.21 6.53
C TYR A 90 3.29 -7.03 6.06
N ILE A 91 3.08 -7.02 4.74
CA ILE A 91 1.75 -7.02 4.14
C ILE A 91 1.29 -8.49 4.02
N PRO A 92 0.29 -8.95 4.79
CA PRO A 92 -0.13 -10.35 4.83
C PRO A 92 -0.94 -10.75 3.57
N PRO A 93 -1.29 -12.05 3.40
CA PRO A 93 -2.12 -12.50 2.28
C PRO A 93 -3.43 -11.74 2.19
N ASN A 94 -3.79 -11.32 0.97
CA ASN A 94 -4.96 -10.48 0.68
C ASN A 94 -4.96 -9.15 1.44
N GLY A 95 -3.87 -8.80 2.11
CA GLY A 95 -3.66 -7.48 2.68
C GLY A 95 -3.27 -6.50 1.60
N GLU A 96 -3.58 -5.23 1.84
CA GLU A 96 -3.15 -4.16 0.96
C GLU A 96 -2.58 -2.98 1.72
N LEU A 97 -1.63 -2.29 1.10
CA LEU A 97 -1.08 -1.05 1.63
C LEU A 97 -1.17 0.01 0.54
N ARG A 98 -1.95 1.06 0.79
CA ARG A 98 -2.33 2.03 -0.24
C ARG A 98 -2.07 3.47 0.18
N GLY A 99 -1.77 4.31 -0.81
CA GLY A 99 -1.80 5.77 -0.72
C GLY A 99 -1.06 6.32 0.51
N GLY A 100 -1.74 7.17 1.26
CA GLY A 100 -1.16 7.80 2.46
C GLY A 100 -0.76 6.79 3.53
N ALA A 101 -1.38 5.62 3.59
CA ALA A 101 -1.00 4.62 4.59
C ALA A 101 0.39 4.03 4.31
N TRP A 102 0.77 3.84 3.04
CA TRP A 102 2.13 3.45 2.68
C TRP A 102 3.14 4.52 3.10
N VAL A 103 2.82 5.79 2.84
CA VAL A 103 3.73 6.93 3.07
C VAL A 103 4.22 6.98 4.51
N VAL A 104 3.34 6.73 5.50
CA VAL A 104 3.70 6.86 6.91
C VAL A 104 4.44 5.65 7.50
N VAL A 105 4.51 4.53 6.78
CA VAL A 105 5.25 3.33 7.20
C VAL A 105 6.36 2.97 6.20
N ASP A 106 6.73 3.85 5.29
CA ASP A 106 7.75 3.52 4.31
C ASP A 106 9.14 3.32 4.98
N PRO A 107 9.94 2.31 4.59
CA PRO A 107 11.24 2.05 5.21
C PRO A 107 12.23 3.22 5.07
N THR A 108 12.04 4.11 4.10
CA THR A 108 12.89 5.30 3.93
C THR A 108 12.80 6.28 5.10
N ILE A 109 11.75 6.20 5.93
CA ILE A 109 11.64 6.97 7.17
C ILE A 109 12.80 6.66 8.12
N ASN A 110 13.22 5.38 8.19
CA ASN A 110 14.33 4.93 9.02
C ASN A 110 15.01 3.71 8.40
N LEU A 111 15.85 3.96 7.39
CA LEU A 111 16.57 2.94 6.61
C LEU A 111 17.44 2.02 7.47
N ARG A 112 17.89 2.49 8.64
CA ARG A 112 18.69 1.70 9.56
C ARG A 112 17.88 0.57 10.19
N CYS A 113 16.64 0.85 10.59
CA CYS A 113 15.87 -0.04 11.45
C CYS A 113 14.72 -0.76 10.73
N MET A 114 14.13 -0.11 9.72
CA MET A 114 12.90 -0.57 9.07
C MET A 114 13.17 -1.46 7.87
N GLU A 115 12.43 -2.57 7.78
CA GLU A 115 12.43 -3.48 6.63
C GLU A 115 10.98 -3.79 6.25
N MET A 116 10.66 -3.74 4.94
CA MET A 116 9.31 -4.04 4.44
C MET A 116 9.30 -5.30 3.57
N TYR A 117 8.26 -6.11 3.78
CA TYR A 117 8.00 -7.39 3.12
C TYR A 117 6.54 -7.44 2.66
N ALA A 118 6.29 -8.18 1.60
CA ALA A 118 4.95 -8.36 1.06
C ALA A 118 4.67 -9.85 0.80
N ASP A 119 3.47 -10.29 1.08
CA ASP A 119 3.01 -11.64 0.70
C ASP A 119 2.76 -11.72 -0.82
N ARG A 120 2.90 -12.90 -1.41
CA ARG A 120 2.59 -13.13 -2.84
C ARG A 120 1.17 -12.68 -3.24
N MET A 121 0.20 -12.79 -2.33
CA MET A 121 -1.19 -12.42 -2.57
C MET A 121 -1.52 -10.98 -2.17
N SER A 122 -0.58 -10.23 -1.61
CA SER A 122 -0.85 -8.86 -1.19
C SER A 122 -0.95 -7.89 -2.37
N ARG A 123 -1.40 -6.66 -2.09
CA ARG A 123 -1.44 -5.57 -3.07
C ARG A 123 -0.89 -4.28 -2.49
N GLY A 124 -0.51 -3.36 -3.35
CA GLY A 124 -0.13 -2.03 -2.91
C GLY A 124 0.21 -1.09 -4.04
N GLY A 125 -0.13 0.18 -3.82
CA GLY A 125 -0.12 1.19 -4.86
C GLY A 125 -0.62 2.53 -4.30
N VAL A 126 -0.67 3.55 -5.15
CA VAL A 126 -1.10 4.89 -4.72
C VAL A 126 -2.61 4.93 -4.48
N LEU A 127 -3.37 4.32 -5.38
CA LEU A 127 -4.82 4.25 -5.33
C LEU A 127 -5.24 2.79 -5.45
N GLU A 128 -6.52 2.56 -5.20
CA GLU A 128 -7.16 1.31 -5.57
C GLU A 128 -7.25 1.17 -7.11
N PRO A 129 -7.34 -0.05 -7.63
CA PRO A 129 -7.47 -0.28 -9.07
C PRO A 129 -8.65 0.48 -9.66
N GLU A 130 -9.80 0.49 -8.99
CA GLU A 130 -11.02 1.20 -9.39
C GLU A 130 -10.77 2.72 -9.52
N GLY A 131 -10.15 3.32 -8.51
CA GLY A 131 -9.80 4.74 -8.54
C GLY A 131 -8.74 5.08 -9.60
N THR A 132 -7.82 4.14 -9.87
CA THR A 132 -6.83 4.29 -10.95
C THR A 132 -7.50 4.29 -12.33
N VAL A 133 -8.47 3.39 -12.55
CA VAL A 133 -9.26 3.34 -13.80
C VAL A 133 -10.04 4.64 -13.99
N GLU A 134 -10.71 5.13 -12.95
CA GLU A 134 -11.50 6.36 -13.01
C GLU A 134 -10.66 7.59 -13.43
N ILE A 135 -9.41 7.65 -12.98
CA ILE A 135 -8.54 8.77 -13.30
C ILE A 135 -7.81 8.57 -14.64
N LYS A 136 -7.19 7.40 -14.85
CA LYS A 136 -6.21 7.15 -15.92
C LYS A 136 -6.73 6.32 -17.09
N TYR A 137 -7.83 5.60 -16.95
CA TYR A 137 -8.38 4.71 -17.98
C TYR A 137 -9.87 4.97 -18.17
N ARG A 138 -10.18 6.20 -18.57
CA ARG A 138 -11.56 6.72 -18.63
C ARG A 138 -12.35 6.06 -19.76
N THR A 139 -13.65 6.33 -19.83
CA THR A 139 -14.55 5.83 -20.90
C THR A 139 -13.99 6.02 -22.31
N LYS A 140 -13.30 7.13 -22.58
CA LYS A 140 -12.66 7.38 -23.88
C LYS A 140 -11.57 6.35 -24.20
N ASP A 141 -10.79 5.93 -23.22
CA ASP A 141 -9.72 4.95 -23.37
C ASP A 141 -10.28 3.54 -23.48
N LEU A 142 -11.35 3.25 -22.73
CA LEU A 142 -12.11 2.01 -22.85
C LEU A 142 -12.67 1.85 -24.27
N ILE A 143 -13.30 2.88 -24.83
CA ILE A 143 -13.83 2.85 -26.21
C ILE A 143 -12.70 2.62 -27.23
N ARG A 144 -11.54 3.29 -27.07
CA ARG A 144 -10.37 3.02 -27.94
C ARG A 144 -9.92 1.57 -27.87
N THR A 145 -9.95 0.97 -26.69
CA THR A 145 -9.59 -0.44 -26.50
C THR A 145 -10.64 -1.40 -27.06
N ILE A 146 -11.93 -1.05 -26.95
CA ILE A 146 -13.02 -1.78 -27.60
C ILE A 146 -12.82 -1.78 -29.12
N HIS A 147 -12.61 -0.62 -29.73
CA HIS A 147 -12.36 -0.51 -31.18
C HIS A 147 -11.13 -1.28 -31.65
N ARG A 148 -10.12 -1.44 -30.79
CA ARG A 148 -8.90 -2.19 -31.10
C ARG A 148 -9.10 -3.70 -31.02
N LEU A 149 -9.87 -4.18 -30.04
CA LEU A 149 -9.95 -5.61 -29.69
C LEU A 149 -11.24 -6.29 -30.17
N ASP A 150 -12.37 -5.60 -30.19
CA ASP A 150 -13.66 -6.16 -30.65
C ASP A 150 -13.76 -6.09 -32.18
N HIS A 151 -13.94 -7.26 -32.81
CA HIS A 151 -14.02 -7.38 -34.25
C HIS A 151 -15.24 -6.66 -34.85
N ILE A 152 -16.40 -6.68 -34.17
CA ILE A 152 -17.65 -6.06 -34.64
C ILE A 152 -17.49 -4.54 -34.63
N CYS A 153 -17.02 -3.95 -33.53
CA CYS A 153 -16.73 -2.52 -33.47
C CYS A 153 -15.72 -2.10 -34.56
N ARG A 154 -14.69 -2.90 -34.81
CA ARG A 154 -13.68 -2.61 -35.85
C ARG A 154 -14.28 -2.62 -37.27
N GLU A 155 -15.13 -3.59 -37.58
CA GLU A 155 -15.85 -3.66 -38.85
C GLU A 155 -16.80 -2.48 -39.03
N LEU A 156 -17.58 -2.14 -37.99
CA LEU A 156 -18.49 -0.98 -38.00
C LEU A 156 -17.72 0.33 -38.23
N VAL A 157 -16.60 0.56 -37.52
CA VAL A 157 -15.75 1.75 -37.72
C VAL A 157 -15.15 1.80 -39.13
N THR A 158 -14.75 0.66 -39.69
CA THR A 158 -14.24 0.57 -41.07
C THR A 158 -15.33 0.91 -42.08
N ASN A 159 -16.54 0.36 -41.90
CA ASN A 159 -17.69 0.61 -42.77
C ASN A 159 -18.14 2.08 -42.72
N ILE A 160 -18.16 2.68 -41.53
CA ILE A 160 -18.44 4.12 -41.34
C ILE A 160 -17.40 4.97 -42.07
N SER A 161 -16.12 4.57 -42.06
CA SER A 161 -15.03 5.29 -42.73
C SER A 161 -15.10 5.20 -44.26
N LEU A 162 -15.64 4.10 -44.81
CA LEU A 162 -15.84 3.88 -46.25
C LEU A 162 -17.04 4.65 -46.81
N CYS A 163 -18.07 4.92 -46.00
CA CYS A 163 -19.25 5.69 -46.39
C CYS A 163 -18.94 7.21 -46.48
N THR A 164 -18.43 7.68 -47.62
CA THR A 164 -17.99 9.08 -47.77
C THR A 164 -19.00 10.05 -48.39
N THR A 165 -20.04 9.65 -49.15
CA THR A 165 -20.79 10.69 -49.91
C THR A 165 -22.26 10.45 -50.33
N THR A 166 -22.97 9.33 -50.07
CA THR A 166 -24.27 9.14 -50.77
C THR A 166 -25.47 8.65 -49.95
N THR A 167 -25.32 8.20 -48.70
CA THR A 167 -26.45 7.67 -47.90
C THR A 167 -26.33 8.05 -46.42
N ASN A 168 -26.78 9.26 -46.05
CA ASN A 168 -26.79 9.72 -44.65
C ASN A 168 -27.50 8.75 -43.71
N THR A 169 -28.59 8.12 -44.17
CA THR A 169 -29.39 7.18 -43.38
C THR A 169 -28.65 5.88 -43.02
N MET A 170 -27.82 5.33 -43.93
CA MET A 170 -27.02 4.13 -43.64
C MET A 170 -25.88 4.43 -42.68
N LYS A 171 -25.26 5.61 -42.79
CA LYS A 171 -24.19 6.02 -41.88
C LYS A 171 -24.73 6.21 -40.46
N GLU A 172 -25.89 6.85 -40.32
CA GLU A 172 -26.58 7.02 -39.04
C GLU A 172 -26.95 5.68 -38.39
N ASP A 173 -27.40 4.70 -39.18
CA ASP A 173 -27.71 3.35 -38.66
C ASP A 173 -26.46 2.61 -38.19
N LEU A 174 -25.35 2.68 -38.93
CA LEU A 174 -24.07 2.09 -38.52
C LEU A 174 -23.50 2.75 -37.25
N GLU A 175 -23.60 4.08 -37.15
CA GLU A 175 -23.20 4.81 -35.94
C GLU A 175 -24.07 4.41 -34.73
N ARG A 176 -25.38 4.22 -34.93
CA ARG A 176 -26.29 3.75 -33.90
C ARG A 176 -25.92 2.34 -33.43
N GLN A 177 -25.66 1.41 -34.35
CA GLN A 177 -25.23 0.05 -34.03
C GLN A 177 -23.88 0.04 -33.28
N LEU A 178 -22.95 0.91 -33.66
CA LEU A 178 -21.66 1.06 -32.98
C LEU A 178 -21.85 1.52 -31.53
N VAL A 179 -22.66 2.56 -31.30
CA VAL A 179 -22.93 3.07 -29.94
C VAL A 179 -23.65 2.03 -29.07
N GLU A 180 -24.57 1.25 -29.64
CA GLU A 180 -25.25 0.16 -28.92
C GLU A 180 -24.27 -0.93 -28.49
N ARG A 181 -23.37 -1.33 -29.41
CA ARG A 181 -22.31 -2.31 -29.13
C ARG A 181 -21.33 -1.80 -28.07
N GLU A 182 -20.89 -0.55 -28.17
CA GLU A 182 -20.02 0.09 -27.18
C GLU A 182 -20.67 0.06 -25.79
N LYS A 183 -21.94 0.45 -25.69
CA LYS A 183 -22.68 0.46 -24.41
C LYS A 183 -22.80 -0.94 -23.82
N HIS A 184 -23.01 -1.95 -24.65
CA HIS A 184 -23.07 -3.34 -24.22
C HIS A 184 -21.73 -3.86 -23.67
N LEU A 185 -20.63 -3.52 -24.33
CA LEU A 185 -19.29 -3.99 -23.97
C LEU A 185 -18.66 -3.22 -22.80
N LEU A 186 -19.08 -1.97 -22.58
CA LEU A 186 -18.44 -1.07 -21.62
C LEU A 186 -18.29 -1.66 -20.20
N PRO A 187 -19.30 -2.32 -19.59
CA PRO A 187 -19.14 -2.89 -18.26
C PRO A 187 -18.08 -4.00 -18.17
N MET A 188 -17.97 -4.84 -19.22
CA MET A 188 -16.97 -5.92 -19.27
C MET A 188 -15.57 -5.36 -19.44
N TYR A 189 -15.40 -4.35 -20.30
CA TYR A 189 -14.12 -3.68 -20.49
C TYR A 189 -13.71 -2.85 -19.27
N GLN A 190 -14.67 -2.33 -18.50
CA GLN A 190 -14.39 -1.68 -17.22
C GLN A 190 -13.80 -2.67 -16.21
N GLN A 191 -14.35 -3.88 -16.09
CA GLN A 191 -13.77 -4.93 -15.24
C GLN A 191 -12.37 -5.35 -15.74
N ALA A 192 -12.19 -5.49 -17.06
CA ALA A 192 -10.88 -5.77 -17.63
C ALA A 192 -9.85 -4.66 -17.34
N ALA A 193 -10.28 -3.39 -17.35
CA ALA A 193 -9.44 -2.26 -16.99
C ALA A 193 -9.07 -2.25 -15.50
N VAL A 194 -10.00 -2.62 -14.61
CA VAL A 194 -9.70 -2.79 -13.17
C VAL A 194 -8.65 -3.87 -12.98
N MET A 195 -8.79 -5.03 -13.64
CA MET A 195 -7.78 -6.09 -13.60
C MET A 195 -6.43 -5.63 -14.17
N PHE A 196 -6.45 -4.88 -15.27
CA PHE A 196 -5.24 -4.29 -15.85
C PHE A 196 -4.53 -3.36 -14.85
N CYS A 197 -5.28 -2.53 -14.13
CA CYS A 197 -4.73 -1.69 -13.06
C CYS A 197 -4.21 -2.52 -11.88
N ASP A 198 -4.92 -3.56 -11.45
CA ASP A 198 -4.49 -4.45 -10.35
C ASP A 198 -3.15 -5.15 -10.64
N LEU A 199 -2.87 -5.49 -11.91
CA LEU A 199 -1.58 -6.06 -12.31
C LEU A 199 -0.38 -5.14 -12.00
N HIS A 200 -0.60 -3.82 -11.94
CA HIS A 200 0.42 -2.86 -11.54
C HIS A 200 0.65 -2.79 -10.03
N ASP A 201 -0.21 -3.39 -9.22
CA ASP A 201 -0.16 -3.30 -7.76
C ASP A 201 0.37 -4.59 -7.11
N THR A 202 1.01 -5.44 -7.91
CA THR A 202 1.53 -6.74 -7.49
C THR A 202 2.85 -6.63 -6.71
N PRO A 203 3.11 -7.56 -5.77
CA PRO A 203 4.38 -7.62 -5.03
C PRO A 203 5.61 -7.75 -5.94
N GLY A 204 5.46 -8.39 -7.10
CA GLY A 204 6.53 -8.49 -8.10
C GLY A 204 7.02 -7.12 -8.55
N ARG A 205 6.11 -6.17 -8.80
CA ARG A 205 6.49 -4.80 -9.15
C ARG A 205 7.09 -4.05 -7.96
N MET A 206 6.61 -4.30 -6.74
CA MET A 206 7.17 -3.70 -5.53
C MET A 206 8.65 -4.08 -5.35
N LEU A 207 8.96 -5.36 -5.53
CA LEU A 207 10.33 -5.87 -5.44
C LEU A 207 11.22 -5.28 -6.54
N GLU A 208 10.72 -5.26 -7.79
CA GLU A 208 11.45 -4.68 -8.93
C GLU A 208 11.73 -3.18 -8.77
N LYS A 209 10.85 -2.46 -8.07
CA LYS A 209 11.05 -1.05 -7.73
C LYS A 209 11.87 -0.83 -6.46
N GLY A 210 12.29 -1.90 -5.77
CA GLY A 210 13.11 -1.84 -4.57
C GLY A 210 12.41 -1.22 -3.35
N VAL A 211 11.06 -1.19 -3.33
CA VAL A 211 10.30 -0.65 -2.19
C VAL A 211 10.06 -1.69 -1.08
N ILE A 212 10.18 -2.98 -1.41
CA ILE A 212 10.19 -4.09 -0.46
C ILE A 212 11.48 -4.88 -0.61
N ARG A 213 11.87 -5.59 0.44
CA ARG A 213 13.09 -6.39 0.45
C ARG A 213 12.90 -7.77 -0.19
N GLU A 214 11.78 -8.42 0.09
CA GLU A 214 11.50 -9.77 -0.38
C GLU A 214 10.00 -10.05 -0.40
N ILE A 215 9.59 -10.97 -1.29
CA ILE A 215 8.23 -11.49 -1.37
C ILE A 215 8.17 -12.79 -0.58
N LEU A 216 7.31 -12.86 0.44
CA LEU A 216 7.19 -14.00 1.33
C LEU A 216 5.92 -14.83 1.03
N ASP A 217 5.92 -16.07 1.49
CA ASP A 217 4.72 -16.90 1.61
C ASP A 217 4.32 -16.96 3.09
N TRP A 218 3.07 -16.62 3.40
CA TRP A 218 2.53 -16.65 4.75
C TRP A 218 2.83 -17.94 5.52
N ARG A 219 2.78 -19.11 4.87
CA ARG A 219 3.00 -20.41 5.55
C ARG A 219 4.40 -20.54 6.15
N THR A 220 5.41 -19.98 5.50
CA THR A 220 6.82 -20.02 5.94
C THR A 220 7.28 -18.70 6.59
N SER A 221 6.44 -17.66 6.55
CA SER A 221 6.74 -16.32 7.06
C SER A 221 7.20 -16.33 8.53
N ARG A 222 6.58 -17.15 9.38
CA ARG A 222 6.95 -17.26 10.80
C ARG A 222 8.40 -17.68 11.01
N GLU A 223 8.84 -18.72 10.31
CA GLU A 223 10.22 -19.21 10.40
C GLU A 223 11.20 -18.19 9.85
N PHE A 224 10.85 -17.58 8.71
CA PHE A 224 11.63 -16.50 8.12
C PHE A 224 11.84 -15.33 9.10
N PHE A 225 10.75 -14.79 9.67
CA PHE A 225 10.82 -13.66 10.59
C PHE A 225 11.53 -13.99 11.89
N TYR A 226 11.41 -15.22 12.40
CA TYR A 226 12.17 -15.69 13.57
C TYR A 226 13.68 -15.56 13.33
N TRP A 227 14.19 -16.12 12.24
CA TRP A 227 15.62 -16.07 11.93
C TRP A 227 16.08 -14.67 11.56
N ARG A 228 15.26 -13.92 10.80
CA ARG A 228 15.56 -12.53 10.41
C ARG A 228 15.66 -11.62 11.62
N LEU A 229 14.69 -11.69 12.54
CA LEU A 229 14.69 -10.90 13.78
C LEU A 229 15.89 -11.27 14.66
N LYS A 230 16.12 -12.57 14.89
CA LYS A 230 17.27 -13.02 15.69
C LYS A 230 18.58 -12.48 15.14
N ARG A 231 18.82 -12.63 13.83
CA ARG A 231 20.01 -12.07 13.17
C ARG A 231 20.11 -10.56 13.39
N ARG A 232 19.02 -9.81 13.21
CA ARG A 232 19.04 -8.35 13.32
C ARG A 232 19.30 -7.85 14.73
N LEU A 233 18.83 -8.55 15.74
CA LEU A 233 19.14 -8.25 17.14
C LEU A 233 20.62 -8.50 17.44
N GLU A 234 21.18 -9.63 17.00
CA GLU A 234 22.60 -9.92 17.20
C GLU A 234 23.50 -8.94 16.41
N GLU A 235 23.13 -8.59 15.18
CA GLU A 235 23.84 -7.61 14.35
C GLU A 235 23.87 -6.24 15.03
N ASP A 236 22.73 -5.74 15.54
CA ASP A 236 22.68 -4.45 16.24
C ASP A 236 23.45 -4.49 17.58
N ASN A 237 23.44 -5.61 18.31
CA ASN A 237 24.24 -5.79 19.53
C ASN A 237 25.75 -5.76 19.23
N ALA A 238 26.19 -6.44 18.17
CA ALA A 238 27.58 -6.43 17.73
C ALA A 238 28.02 -5.03 17.29
N ILE A 239 27.20 -4.33 16.49
CA ILE A 239 27.48 -2.95 16.07
C ILE A 239 27.57 -2.01 17.28
N LYS A 240 26.65 -2.11 18.24
CA LYS A 240 26.72 -1.33 19.49
C LYS A 240 28.03 -1.55 20.24
N THR A 241 28.55 -2.77 20.24
CA THR A 241 29.84 -3.10 20.87
C THR A 241 31.01 -2.44 20.12
N ILE A 242 31.01 -2.49 18.79
CA ILE A 242 32.01 -1.81 17.94
C ILE A 242 32.01 -0.31 18.18
N LEU A 243 30.83 0.32 18.17
CA LEU A 243 30.68 1.77 18.38
C LEU A 243 31.09 2.20 19.80
N THR A 244 30.87 1.33 20.80
CA THR A 244 31.34 1.59 22.17
C THR A 244 32.86 1.52 22.27
N ALA A 245 33.49 0.59 21.53
CA ALA A 245 34.94 0.45 21.47
C ALA A 245 35.61 1.59 20.69
N ASN A 246 34.97 2.08 19.62
CA ASN A 246 35.44 3.23 18.85
C ASN A 246 34.29 4.18 18.49
N PRO A 247 34.07 5.24 19.30
CA PRO A 247 32.98 6.21 19.07
C PRO A 247 33.13 7.09 17.83
N SER A 248 34.27 7.03 17.12
CA SER A 248 34.48 7.79 15.88
C SER A 248 33.84 7.16 14.64
N LEU A 249 33.44 5.89 14.73
CA LEU A 249 32.81 5.13 13.66
C LEU A 249 31.30 5.40 13.61
N ASP A 250 30.71 5.33 12.42
CA ASP A 250 29.25 5.34 12.24
C ASP A 250 28.68 3.92 12.15
N TYR A 251 27.35 3.78 12.25
CA TYR A 251 26.63 2.53 12.09
C TYR A 251 26.98 1.82 10.76
N HIS A 252 27.16 2.58 9.68
CA HIS A 252 27.52 2.02 8.38
C HIS A 252 28.90 1.35 8.40
N ASP A 253 29.88 1.97 9.06
CA ASP A 253 31.22 1.40 9.21
C ASP A 253 31.18 0.10 10.02
N GLY A 254 30.42 0.10 11.13
CA GLY A 254 30.21 -1.10 11.94
C GLY A 254 29.60 -2.26 11.15
N LEU A 255 28.65 -1.97 10.26
CA LEU A 255 28.06 -2.98 9.38
C LEU A 255 29.07 -3.51 8.35
N ASN A 256 29.90 -2.63 7.78
CA ASN A 256 30.94 -3.01 6.81
C ASN A 256 32.00 -3.91 7.46
N TYR A 257 32.44 -3.59 8.68
CA TYR A 257 33.36 -4.44 9.45
C TYR A 257 32.77 -5.82 9.71
N LEU A 258 31.51 -5.91 10.14
CA LEU A 258 30.85 -7.20 10.35
C LEU A 258 30.75 -8.03 9.07
N GLN A 259 30.45 -7.40 7.93
CA GLN A 259 30.40 -8.09 6.64
C GLN A 259 31.78 -8.57 6.21
N GLN A 260 32.82 -7.77 6.44
CA GLN A 260 34.19 -8.14 6.14
C GLN A 260 34.65 -9.31 7.00
N TRP A 261 34.50 -9.23 8.34
CA TRP A 261 34.88 -10.32 9.25
C TRP A 261 34.16 -11.63 8.95
N PHE A 262 32.86 -11.56 8.62
CA PHE A 262 32.11 -12.73 8.20
C PHE A 262 32.63 -13.33 6.89
N SER A 263 33.08 -12.49 5.95
CA SER A 263 33.62 -12.95 4.66
C SER A 263 35.01 -13.56 4.81
N GLU A 264 35.85 -13.00 5.67
CA GLU A 264 37.19 -13.51 6.00
C GLU A 264 37.09 -14.89 6.69
N ASP A 265 36.25 -15.02 7.73
CA ASP A 265 36.05 -16.28 8.45
C ASP A 265 35.54 -17.40 7.52
N LYS A 266 34.69 -17.07 6.55
CA LYS A 266 34.18 -18.01 5.54
C LYS A 266 35.14 -18.36 4.41
N GLN A 267 36.23 -17.62 4.23
CA GLN A 267 37.27 -17.96 3.26
C GLN A 267 38.28 -18.96 3.83
N ASP A 268 38.38 -19.05 5.15
CA ASP A 268 39.28 -19.95 5.86
C ASP A 268 38.68 -21.36 6.12
N ASP A 269 37.39 -21.57 5.81
CA ASP A 269 36.65 -22.86 5.81
C ASP A 269 36.51 -23.47 4.40
#